data_AF-A0A2T3FYW2-F1
#
_entry.id   AF-A0A2T3FYW2-F1
#
_cell.length_a   1.000
_cell.length_b   1.000
_cell.length_c   1.000
_cell.angle_alpha   90.00
_cell.angle_beta   90.00
_cell.angle_gamma   90.00
#
_symmetry.space_group_name_H-M   'P 1'
#
loop_
_entity.id
_entity.type
_entity.pdbx_description
1 polymer ?
#
loop_
_entity_poly.entity_id
_entity_poly.type
_entity_poly.pdbx_seq_one_letter_code
_entity_poly.pdbx_strand_id
1 'polypeptide(L)' 'MELLERIRFITNSDYISDLACNRYLTFYQFHEIEEINIDDYSLKEWNDAAKYVSNQNKEFNNSLDAKKYICSILMHKE' A
#
# COMPACT_ATOMS: atom_id res chain seq x y z
N MET A 1 -1.86 -4.28 -11.27
CA MET A 1 -1.55 -5.25 -10.19
C MET A 1 -0.07 -5.20 -9.83
N GLU A 2 0.72 -4.30 -10.43
CA GLU A 2 2.16 -4.23 -10.21
C GLU A 2 2.49 -3.53 -8.88
N LEU A 3 1.70 -2.52 -8.48
CA LEU A 3 1.89 -1.82 -7.21
C LEU A 3 1.75 -2.76 -5.99
N LEU A 4 0.72 -3.61 -5.98
CA LEU A 4 0.50 -4.56 -4.88
C LEU A 4 1.63 -5.57 -4.78
N GLU A 5 2.15 -6.04 -5.91
CA GLU A 5 3.33 -6.92 -5.94
C GLU A 5 4.60 -6.20 -5.49
N ARG A 6 4.78 -4.93 -5.86
CA ARG A 6 5.89 -4.09 -5.38
C ARG A 6 5.85 -3.93 -3.87
N ILE A 7 4.69 -3.59 -3.31
CA ILE A 7 4.50 -3.47 -1.86
C ILE A 7 4.72 -4.84 -1.20
N ARG A 8 4.18 -5.94 -1.75
CA ARG A 8 4.45 -7.30 -1.24
C ARG A 8 5.94 -7.61 -1.19
N PHE A 9 6.69 -7.24 -2.23
CA PHE A 9 8.13 -7.44 -2.29
C PHE A 9 8.86 -6.67 -1.17
N ILE A 10 8.54 -5.37 -1.00
CA ILE A 10 9.15 -4.52 0.03
C ILE A 10 8.81 -5.05 1.44
N THR A 11 7.55 -5.42 1.67
CA THR A 11 7.08 -5.96 2.95
C THR A 11 7.56 -7.40 3.23
N ASN A 12 8.31 -7.99 2.29
CA ASN A 12 8.80 -9.37 2.31
C ASN A 12 7.66 -10.35 2.65
N SER A 13 6.51 -10.17 2.02
CA SER A 13 5.29 -10.94 2.27
C SER A 13 5.16 -12.11 1.32
N ASP A 14 4.94 -13.31 1.86
CA ASP A 14 4.71 -14.51 1.08
C ASP A 14 3.41 -14.42 0.27
N TYR A 15 2.40 -13.70 0.74
CA TYR A 15 1.14 -13.50 0.01
C TYR A 15 0.69 -12.03 0.01
N ILE A 16 0.01 -11.59 -1.05
CA ILE A 16 -0.65 -10.27 -1.11
C ILE A 16 -1.68 -10.13 0.03
N SER A 17 -2.33 -11.24 0.39
CA SER A 17 -3.27 -11.32 1.52
C SER A 17 -2.63 -10.93 2.86
N ASP A 18 -1.32 -11.13 3.03
CA ASP A 18 -0.61 -10.72 4.25
C ASP A 18 -0.50 -9.20 4.38
N LEU A 19 -0.66 -8.43 3.28
CA LEU A 19 -0.68 -6.97 3.33
C LEU A 19 -1.95 -6.45 4.02
N ALA A 20 -3.07 -7.14 3.87
CA ALA A 20 -4.31 -6.83 4.57
C ALA A 20 -4.21 -7.22 6.07
N CYS A 21 -3.46 -8.29 6.35
CA CYS A 21 -3.36 -8.89 7.66
C CYS A 21 -2.23 -8.25 8.49
N ASN A 22 -2.60 -7.20 9.25
CA ASN A 22 -1.91 -6.65 10.42
C ASN A 22 -0.40 -6.97 10.55
N ARG A 23 0.43 -6.44 9.63
CA ARG A 23 1.88 -6.63 9.66
C ARG A 23 2.58 -5.38 10.16
N TYR A 24 3.39 -5.52 11.20
CA TYR A 24 4.32 -4.49 11.64
C TYR A 24 5.38 -4.29 10.56
N LEU A 25 5.33 -3.16 9.86
CA LEU A 25 6.38 -2.79 8.92
C LEU A 25 7.54 -2.18 9.67
N THR A 26 8.75 -2.54 9.25
CA THR A 26 9.94 -1.81 9.71
C THR A 26 9.96 -0.43 9.07
N PHE A 27 10.61 0.52 9.75
CA PHE A 27 10.78 1.89 9.26
C PHE A 27 11.35 1.95 7.84
N TYR A 28 12.30 1.07 7.51
CA TYR A 28 12.88 0.97 6.16
C TYR A 28 11.88 0.54 5.10
N GLN A 29 11.07 -0.49 5.38
CA GLN A 29 10.05 -0.97 4.45
C GLN A 29 8.97 0.08 4.21
N PHE A 30 8.58 0.80 5.27
CA PHE A 30 7.66 1.93 5.15
C PHE A 30 8.25 3.03 4.26
N HIS A 31 9.51 3.41 4.49
CA HIS A 31 10.19 4.43 3.69
C HIS A 31 10.28 4.04 2.21
N GLU A 32 10.58 2.77 1.90
CA GLU A 32 10.57 2.27 0.51
C GLU A 32 9.20 2.39 -0.16
N ILE A 33 8.11 2.10 0.56
CA ILE A 33 6.74 2.27 0.04
C ILE A 33 6.42 3.75 -0.16
N GLU A 34 6.85 4.60 0.76
CA GLU A 34 6.69 6.06 0.65
C GLU A 34 7.51 6.66 -0.50
N GLU A 35 8.67 6.10 -0.83
CA GLU A 35 9.49 6.53 -1.96
C GLU A 35 8.96 6.08 -3.33
N ILE A 36 7.96 5.20 -3.37
CA ILE A 36 7.32 4.81 -4.64
C ILE A 36 6.78 6.06 -5.33
N ASN A 37 7.27 6.32 -6.56
CA ASN A 37 6.80 7.47 -7.31
C ASN A 37 5.32 7.30 -7.68
N ILE A 38 4.55 8.37 -7.49
CA ILE A 38 3.11 8.35 -7.71
C ILE A 38 2.77 8.15 -9.19
N ASP A 39 3.60 8.68 -10.08
CA ASP A 39 3.46 8.60 -11.53
C ASP A 39 3.86 7.22 -12.11
N ASP A 40 4.52 6.37 -11.31
CA ASP A 40 4.95 5.03 -11.72
C ASP A 40 3.75 4.06 -11.83
N TYR A 41 2.65 4.37 -11.13
CA TYR A 41 1.45 3.53 -11.07
C TYR A 41 0.18 4.34 -11.32
N SER A 42 -0.81 3.70 -11.94
CA SER A 42 -2.08 4.35 -12.23
C SER A 42 -2.93 4.57 -10.96
N LEU A 43 -3.83 5.57 -11.00
CA LEU A 43 -4.81 5.80 -9.93
C LEU A 43 -5.59 4.53 -9.57
N LYS A 44 -5.93 3.72 -10.57
CA LYS A 44 -6.63 2.46 -10.38
C LYS A 44 -5.83 1.51 -9.50
N GLU A 45 -4.53 1.40 -9.71
CA GLU A 45 -3.66 0.53 -8.92
C GLU A 45 -3.49 1.02 -7.50
N TRP A 46 -3.35 2.34 -7.30
CA TRP A 46 -3.37 2.94 -5.98
C TRP A 46 -4.69 2.67 -5.24
N ASN A 47 -5.82 2.74 -5.94
CA ASN A 47 -7.13 2.41 -5.37
C ASN A 47 -7.27 0.92 -5.05
N ASP A 48 -6.86 0.03 -5.95
CA ASP A 48 -6.83 -1.41 -5.69
C ASP A 48 -5.95 -1.71 -4.46
N ALA A 49 -4.74 -1.15 -4.39
CA ALA A 49 -3.86 -1.32 -3.23
C ALA A 49 -4.49 -0.80 -1.94
N ALA A 50 -5.12 0.37 -1.96
CA ALA A 50 -5.82 0.93 -0.82
C ALA A 50 -6.96 0.03 -0.35
N LYS A 51 -7.75 -0.53 -1.28
CA LYS A 51 -8.84 -1.47 -0.97
C LYS A 51 -8.32 -2.73 -0.30
N TYR A 52 -7.25 -3.30 -0.84
CA TYR A 52 -6.61 -4.50 -0.30
C TYR A 52 -6.00 -4.26 1.10
N VAL A 53 -5.20 -3.21 1.26
CA VAL A 53 -4.49 -2.92 2.52
C VAL A 53 -5.45 -2.53 3.64
N SER A 54 -6.49 -1.77 3.34
CA SER A 54 -7.52 -1.38 4.33
C SER A 54 -8.59 -2.43 4.54
N ASN A 55 -8.71 -3.41 3.64
CA ASN A 55 -9.85 -4.32 3.56
C ASN A 55 -11.22 -3.58 3.49
N GLN A 56 -11.22 -2.35 2.99
CA GLN A 56 -12.39 -1.50 2.79
C GLN A 56 -12.55 -1.17 1.30
N ASN A 57 -13.79 -1.04 0.83
CA ASN A 57 -14.04 -0.71 -0.59
C ASN A 57 -13.94 0.81 -0.82
N LYS A 58 -12.76 1.38 -0.57
CA LYS A 58 -12.50 2.83 -0.64
C LYS A 58 -11.85 3.19 -1.97
N GLU A 59 -12.34 4.27 -2.58
CA GLU A 59 -11.83 4.79 -3.85
C GLU A 59 -11.50 6.27 -3.70
N PHE A 60 -10.38 6.66 -4.29
CA PHE A 60 -9.88 8.02 -4.32
C PHE A 60 -9.87 8.53 -5.75
N ASN A 61 -10.05 9.85 -5.88
CA ASN A 61 -9.99 10.54 -7.17
C ASN A 61 -8.56 10.95 -7.57
N ASN A 62 -7.60 10.79 -6.66
CA ASN A 62 -6.21 11.16 -6.87
C ASN A 62 -5.27 10.12 -6.24
N SER A 63 -4.18 9.81 -6.94
CA SER A 63 -3.22 8.78 -6.52
C SER A 63 -2.54 9.20 -5.21
N LEU A 64 -2.30 10.51 -5.03
CA LEU A 64 -1.68 11.04 -3.82
C LEU A 64 -2.49 10.74 -2.55
N ASP A 65 -3.81 10.89 -2.62
CA ASP A 65 -4.69 10.61 -1.48
C ASP A 65 -4.74 9.11 -1.18
N ALA A 66 -4.80 8.28 -2.21
CA ALA A 66 -4.74 6.83 -2.07
C ALA A 66 -3.41 6.37 -1.44
N LYS A 67 -2.28 6.92 -1.90
CA LYS A 67 -0.95 6.65 -1.34
C LYS A 67 -0.86 7.05 0.13
N LYS A 68 -1.25 8.28 0.46
CA LYS A 68 -1.27 8.75 1.86
C LYS A 68 -2.12 7.86 2.75
N TYR A 69 -3.27 7.40 2.25
CA TYR A 69 -4.14 6.50 2.97
C TYR A 69 -3.48 5.13 3.20
N ILE A 70 -2.87 4.52 2.18
CA ILE A 70 -2.11 3.27 2.32
C ILE A 70 -1.01 3.43 3.37
N CYS A 71 -0.17 4.46 3.27
CA CYS A 71 0.87 4.75 4.26
C CYS A 71 0.29 4.91 5.67
N SER A 72 -0.82 5.63 5.82
CA SER A 72 -1.48 5.81 7.11
C SER A 72 -1.98 4.49 7.71
N ILE A 73 -2.61 3.61 6.92
CA ILE A 73 -3.07 2.29 7.38
C ILE A 73 -1.90 1.38 7.74
N LEU A 74 -0.81 1.44 6.97
CA LEU A 74 0.41 0.68 7.21
C LEU A 74 1.17 1.16 8.46
N MET A 75 1.07 2.46 8.80
CA MET A 75 1.74 3.06 9.97
C MET A 75 0.93 2.93 11.28
N HIS A 76 -0.40 3.00 11.24
CA HIS A 76 -1.26 3.07 12.44
C HIS A 76 -1.66 1.71 13.05
N LYS A 77 -1.19 0.58 12.50
CA LYS A 77 -1.41 -0.74 13.09
C LYS A 77 -0.43 -0.98 14.24
N GLU A 78 -0.58 -0.21 15.33
CA GLU A 78 0.00 -0.48 16.66
C GLU A 78 -0.90 -1.39 17.49
#